data_AF-A0A9E7INE0-F1
#
_entry.id   AF-A0A9E7INE0-F1
#
_cell.length_a   1.000
_cell.length_b   1.000
_cell.length_c   1.000
_cell.angle_alpha   90.00
_cell.angle_beta   90.00
_cell.angle_gamma   90.00
#
_symmetry.space_group_name_H-M   'P 1'
#
loop_
_entity.id
_entity.type
_entity.pdbx_description
1 polymer ?
#
loop_
_entity_poly.entity_id
_entity_poly.type
_entity_poly.pdbx_seq_one_letter_code
_entity_poly.pdbx_strand_id
1 'polypeptide(L)' 'MTKNKRVTITINNDLDLHFRKLASSKMLFETGWYSKAVEEAIELWIENETL' A
#
# COMPACT_ATOMS: atom_id res chain seq x y z
N MET A 1 13.75 -1.73 -18.13
CA MET A 1 13.26 -2.73 -17.15
C MET A 1 13.49 -2.16 -15.76
N THR A 2 12.48 -1.57 -15.15
CA THR A 2 12.50 -1.22 -13.73
C THR A 2 12.60 -2.51 -12.93
N LYS A 3 13.67 -2.68 -12.15
CA LYS A 3 13.85 -3.86 -11.29
C LYS A 3 12.97 -3.67 -10.06
N ASN A 4 11.80 -4.32 -10.05
CA ASN A 4 10.96 -4.36 -8.86
C ASN A 4 11.73 -5.05 -7.72
N LYS A 5 11.84 -4.38 -6.58
CA LYS A 5 12.49 -4.93 -5.37
C LYS A 5 11.42 -5.50 -4.44
N ARG A 6 11.55 -6.77 -4.04
CA ARG A 6 10.67 -7.39 -3.06
C ARG A 6 11.05 -6.94 -1.66
N VAL A 7 10.04 -6.53 -0.87
CA VAL A 7 10.20 -6.15 0.53
C VAL A 7 9.25 -6.99 1.37
N THR A 8 9.70 -7.42 2.55
CA THR A 8 8.87 -8.09 3.56
C THR A 8 8.89 -7.22 4.80
N ILE A 9 7.71 -6.87 5.30
CA ILE A 9 7.55 -6.04 6.50
C ILE A 9 6.62 -6.75 7.48
N THR A 10 6.78 -6.43 8.77
CA THR A 10 5.87 -6.84 9.82
C THR A 10 5.24 -5.60 10.41
N ILE A 11 3.91 -5.53 10.40
CA ILE A 11 3.14 -4.40 10.91
C ILE A 11 2.07 -4.92 11.88
N ASN A 12 1.50 -3.99 12.66
CA ASN A 12 0.39 -4.32 13.54
C ASN A 12 -0.82 -4.81 12.71
N ASN A 13 -1.44 -5.91 13.16
CA ASN A 13 -2.56 -6.54 12.49
C ASN A 13 -3.78 -5.62 12.37
N ASP A 14 -4.07 -4.83 13.41
CA ASP A 14 -5.23 -3.92 13.41
C ASP A 14 -5.04 -2.78 12.40
N LEU A 15 -3.80 -2.31 12.27
CA LEU A 15 -3.43 -1.31 11.27
C LEU A 15 -3.59 -1.87 9.86
N ASP A 16 -3.07 -3.07 9.59
CA ASP A 16 -3.23 -3.73 8.30
C ASP A 16 -4.71 -3.94 7.95
N LEU A 17 -5.48 -4.45 8.91
CA LEU A 17 -6.91 -4.70 8.71
C LEU A 17 -7.67 -3.42 8.36
N HIS A 18 -7.36 -2.32 9.05
CA HIS A 18 -7.97 -1.03 8.77
C HIS A 18 -7.60 -0.52 7.37
N PHE A 19 -6.31 -0.56 7.03
CA PHE A 19 -5.81 -0.17 5.72
C PHE A 19 -6.46 -1.00 4.60
N ARG A 20 -6.53 -2.32 4.75
CA ARG A 20 -7.12 -3.24 3.78
C ARG A 20 -8.59 -2.93 3.50
N LYS A 21 -9.38 -2.60 4.53
CA LYS A 21 -10.80 -2.23 4.37
C LYS A 21 -10.96 -0.98 3.51
N LEU A 22 -10.14 0.04 3.75
CA LEU A 22 -10.19 1.29 3.00
C LEU A 22 -9.71 1.08 1.57
N ALA A 23 -8.55 0.45 1.41
CA ALA A 23 -7.94 0.18 0.11
C ALA A 23 -8.83 -0.71 -0.78
N SER A 24 -9.48 -1.73 -0.20
CA SER A 24 -10.36 -2.62 -0.96
C SER A 24 -11.59 -1.90 -1.51
N SER A 25 -12.13 -0.93 -0.75
CA SER A 25 -13.26 -0.12 -1.20
C SER A 25 -12.86 0.80 -2.36
N LYS A 26 -11.61 1.25 -2.41
CA LYS A 26 -11.10 2.14 -3.45
C LYS A 26 -10.69 1.39 -4.73
N MET A 27 -10.11 0.20 -4.58
CA MET A 27 -9.48 -0.55 -5.70
C MET A 27 -10.31 -1.70 -6.26
N LEU A 28 -11.58 -1.84 -5.85
CA LEU A 28 -12.54 -2.82 -6.39
C LEU A 28 -12.05 -4.27 -6.44
N PHE A 29 -11.12 -4.64 -5.54
CA PHE A 29 -10.53 -5.98 -5.44
C PHE A 29 -9.81 -6.48 -6.71
N GLU A 30 -9.27 -5.59 -7.55
CA GLU A 30 -8.47 -6.00 -8.72
C GLU A 30 -7.28 -6.92 -8.35
N THR A 31 -6.82 -7.76 -9.29
CA THR A 31 -5.63 -8.60 -9.06
C THR A 31 -4.43 -7.76 -8.63
N GLY A 32 -3.86 -8.08 -7.46
CA GLY A 32 -2.73 -7.35 -6.89
C GLY A 32 -3.08 -6.01 -6.22
N TRP A 33 -4.37 -5.72 -5.98
CA TRP A 33 -4.84 -4.47 -5.39
C TRP A 33 -4.11 -4.07 -4.11
N TYR A 34 -3.80 -5.05 -3.24
CA TYR A 34 -3.14 -4.76 -1.97
C TYR A 34 -1.72 -4.21 -2.17
N SER A 35 -0.94 -4.83 -3.06
CA SER A 35 0.41 -4.34 -3.39
C SER A 35 0.36 -2.94 -4.01
N LYS A 36 -0.59 -2.68 -4.91
CA LYS A 36 -0.81 -1.35 -5.50
C LYS A 36 -1.20 -0.30 -4.46
N ALA A 37 -2.06 -0.68 -3.50
CA ALA A 37 -2.45 0.23 -2.42
C ALA A 37 -1.27 0.56 -1.50
N VAL A 38 -0.42 -0.42 -1.18
CA VAL A 38 0.79 -0.18 -0.39
C VAL A 38 1.76 0.72 -1.15
N GLU A 39 1.93 0.53 -2.46
CA GLU A 39 2.73 1.41 -3.31
C GLU A 39 2.22 2.85 -3.28
N GLU A 40 0.91 3.06 -3.50
CA GLU A 40 0.28 4.39 -3.43
C GLU A 40 0.46 5.04 -2.04
N ALA A 41 0.33 4.26 -0.96
CA ALA A 41 0.54 4.78 0.40
C ALA A 41 1.99 5.23 0.65
N ILE A 42 2.96 4.52 0.07
CA ILE A 42 4.38 4.91 0.15
C ILE A 42 4.61 6.20 -0.62
N GLU A 43 4.06 6.34 -1.83
CA GLU A 43 4.16 7.56 -2.64
C GLU A 43 3.57 8.78 -1.89
N LEU A 44 2.35 8.65 -1.36
CA LEU A 44 1.71 9.72 -0.59
C LEU A 44 2.49 10.11 0.67
N TRP A 45 3.12 9.14 1.33
CA TRP A 45 3.96 9.45 2.49
C TRP A 45 5.19 10.25 2.07
N ILE A 46 5.86 9.86 0.98
CA ILE A 46 7.00 10.61 0.44
C ILE A 46 6.60 12.03 0.07
N GLU A 47 5.48 12.22 -0.62
CA GLU A 47 4.99 13.54 -1.05
C GLU A 47 4.72 14.45 0.15
N ASN A 48 4.11 13.92 1.21
CA ASN A 48 3.81 14.67 2.44
C ASN A 48 5.08 15.05 3.24
N GLU A 49 6.18 14.31 3.14
CA GLU A 49 7.45 14.66 3.79
C GLU A 49 8.23 15.76 3.05
N THR A 50 7.91 16.00 1.77
CA THR A 50 8.56 17.02 0.93
C THR A 50 7.88 18.39 0.95
N LEU A 51 6.77 18.53 1.70
CA LEU A 51 6.01 19.76 1.93
C LEU A 51 6.33 20.37 3.30
#